data_AF-A0AAW4CWX2-F1
#
_entry.id   AF-A0AAW4CWX2-F1
#
_cell.length_a   1.000
_cell.length_b   1.000
_cell.length_c   1.000
_cell.angle_alpha   90.00
_cell.angle_beta   90.00
_cell.angle_gamma   90.00
#
_symmetry.space_group_name_H-M   'P 1'
#
loop_
_entity.id
_entity.type
_entity.pdbx_description
1 polymer ?
#
loop_
_entity_poly.entity_id
_entity_poly.type
_entity_poly.pdbx_seq_one_letter_code
_entity_poly.pdbx_strand_id
1 'polypeptide(L)'
;MSTADTEERLVSVICEYFLSGQKEKLTINTVCERASISRQAFNKNYKHLKPFINGQRKVDELLLRQDMDAQKVIVQSQKLVRDLEIELQELRTSEFARFAEFENNVFSSFMTSDVLTHRAKQLTVELRKKALHVELLKRELDAKDVELALAHAHHEPPPPSKRAKNSDIHIFKPDLATAIASFSAESDQEAYLALKVKAVNAMQQKLLKLLRQGTIRVVVFQERYLCSFEKFIERNFSKNDESVAVVNLPLSSRMDIREFVQVLKGAVPLELYTSHCDSEATINAQRAFLFQGVPEFEFKALSRESLPTIQDGYDKVTIFRVVQGD
;
A
#
# COMPACT_ATOMS: atom_id res chain seq x y z
N MET A 1 65.18 -26.14 50.10
CA MET A 1 64.82 -25.23 48.98
C MET A 1 65.57 -23.93 49.24
N SER A 2 66.59 -23.61 48.45
CA SER A 2 67.33 -22.36 48.63
C SER A 2 66.40 -21.19 48.25
N THR A 3 66.51 -20.06 48.95
CA THR A 3 65.74 -18.85 48.63
C THR A 3 66.05 -18.36 47.21
N ALA A 4 67.28 -18.58 46.74
CA ALA A 4 67.73 -18.25 45.39
C ALA A 4 66.97 -19.07 44.30
N ASP A 5 66.87 -20.38 44.45
CA ASP A 5 66.19 -21.25 43.46
C ASP A 5 64.70 -20.89 43.31
N THR A 6 64.06 -20.49 44.42
CA THR A 6 62.66 -20.03 44.39
C THR A 6 62.50 -18.63 43.79
N GLU A 7 63.53 -17.79 43.89
CA GLU A 7 63.55 -16.47 43.26
C GLU A 7 63.70 -16.59 41.74
N GLU A 8 64.60 -17.45 41.26
CA GLU A 8 64.77 -17.71 39.84
C GLU A 8 63.51 -18.25 39.17
N ARG A 9 62.77 -19.15 39.84
CA ARG A 9 61.47 -19.65 39.34
C ARG A 9 60.40 -18.56 39.28
N LEU A 10 60.39 -17.64 40.25
CA LEU A 10 59.46 -16.50 40.22
C LEU A 10 59.79 -15.56 39.06
N VAL A 11 61.07 -15.28 38.82
CA VAL A 11 61.50 -14.43 37.71
C VAL A 11 61.19 -15.08 36.36
N SER A 12 61.43 -16.39 36.19
CA SER A 12 61.14 -17.08 34.92
C SER A 12 59.66 -17.06 34.58
N VAL A 13 58.78 -17.29 35.57
CA VAL A 13 57.33 -17.23 35.39
C VAL A 13 56.84 -15.83 35.02
N ILE A 14 57.44 -14.79 35.62
CA ILE A 14 57.12 -13.40 35.28
C ILE A 14 57.55 -13.12 33.83
N CYS A 15 58.78 -13.49 33.46
CA CYS A 15 59.32 -13.30 32.11
C CYS A 15 58.49 -14.04 31.04
N GLU A 16 58.15 -15.31 31.27
CA GLU A 16 57.30 -16.09 30.35
C GLU A 16 55.91 -15.48 30.18
N TYR A 17 55.30 -14.94 31.24
CA TYR A 17 54.00 -14.30 31.16
C TYR A 17 54.04 -13.04 30.28
N PHE A 18 55.04 -12.18 30.47
CA PHE A 18 55.21 -10.98 29.65
C PHE A 18 55.58 -11.30 28.19
N LEU A 19 56.36 -12.35 27.97
CA LEU A 19 56.71 -12.83 26.64
C LEU A 19 55.55 -13.51 25.90
N SER A 20 54.56 -14.03 26.63
CA SER A 20 53.36 -14.64 26.05
C SER A 20 52.36 -13.64 25.46
N GLY A 21 52.63 -12.33 25.58
CA GLY A 21 51.82 -11.28 24.95
C GLY A 21 50.41 -11.12 25.54
N GLN A 22 50.14 -11.70 26.72
CA GLN A 22 48.83 -11.59 27.36
C GLN A 22 48.61 -10.15 27.85
N LYS A 23 47.53 -9.51 27.35
CA LYS A 23 47.14 -8.12 27.67
C LYS A 23 46.53 -7.96 29.08
N GLU A 24 46.42 -9.03 29.85
CA GLU A 24 45.88 -9.00 31.21
C GLU A 24 46.95 -8.54 32.22
N LYS A 25 46.52 -7.77 33.23
CA LYS A 25 47.42 -7.34 34.31
C LYS A 25 47.82 -8.57 35.12
N LEU A 26 49.11 -8.89 35.12
CA LEU A 26 49.66 -9.97 35.94
C LEU A 26 49.31 -9.72 37.41
N THR A 27 48.59 -10.64 38.04
CA THR A 27 48.25 -10.54 39.46
C THR A 27 49.23 -11.35 40.30
N ILE A 28 49.53 -10.87 41.50
CA ILE A 28 50.44 -11.55 42.43
C ILE A 28 49.96 -12.99 42.72
N ASN A 29 48.65 -13.22 42.70
CA ASN A 29 48.05 -14.54 42.91
C ASN A 29 48.44 -15.51 41.78
N THR A 30 48.33 -15.11 40.51
CA THR A 30 48.63 -16.00 39.38
C THR A 30 50.12 -16.34 39.30
N VAL A 31 50.99 -15.41 39.68
CA VAL A 31 52.44 -15.66 39.79
C VAL A 31 52.75 -16.63 40.93
N CYS A 32 52.12 -16.44 42.10
CA CYS A 32 52.31 -17.31 43.27
C CYS A 32 51.80 -18.74 43.03
N GLU A 33 50.67 -18.88 42.34
CA GLU A 33 50.09 -20.17 41.95
C GLU A 33 51.00 -20.91 40.97
N ARG A 34 51.49 -20.24 39.92
CA ARG A 34 52.38 -20.85 38.92
C ARG A 34 53.76 -21.20 39.50
N ALA A 35 54.26 -20.43 40.47
CA ALA A 35 55.52 -20.71 41.15
C ALA A 35 55.39 -21.69 42.34
N SER A 36 54.17 -22.16 42.68
CA SER A 36 53.90 -23.02 43.84
C SER A 36 54.38 -22.45 45.18
N ILE A 37 54.19 -21.14 45.41
CA ILE A 37 54.61 -20.44 46.64
C ILE A 37 53.39 -19.75 47.28
N SER A 38 53.30 -19.78 48.62
CA SER A 38 52.26 -19.05 49.35
C SER A 38 52.41 -17.53 49.18
N ARG A 39 51.30 -16.83 49.00
CA ARG A 39 51.24 -15.36 48.91
C ARG A 39 51.91 -14.66 50.11
N GLN A 40 51.91 -15.29 51.29
CA GLN A 40 52.58 -14.76 52.48
C GLN A 40 54.10 -14.84 52.37
N ALA A 41 54.64 -15.94 51.82
CA ALA A 41 56.07 -16.11 51.59
C ALA A 41 56.58 -15.13 50.52
N PHE A 42 55.80 -14.92 49.45
CA PHE A 42 56.10 -13.90 48.44
C PHE A 42 56.20 -12.49 49.03
N ASN A 43 55.24 -12.11 49.87
CA ASN A 43 55.22 -10.80 50.51
C ASN A 43 56.32 -10.60 51.57
N LYS A 44 56.84 -11.67 52.16
CA LYS A 44 57.89 -11.61 53.19
C LYS A 44 59.28 -11.54 52.58
N ASN A 45 59.57 -12.39 51.59
CA ASN A 45 60.92 -12.61 51.09
C ASN A 45 61.19 -11.94 49.72
N TYR A 46 60.16 -11.67 48.91
CA TYR A 46 60.32 -11.25 47.51
C TYR A 46 59.62 -9.93 47.17
N LYS A 47 59.67 -8.96 48.10
CA LYS A 47 59.02 -7.64 47.94
C LYS A 47 59.52 -6.86 46.73
N HIS A 48 60.76 -7.08 46.31
CA HIS A 48 61.41 -6.43 45.16
C HIS A 48 60.84 -6.87 43.81
N LEU A 49 60.09 -7.98 43.74
CA LEU A 49 59.46 -8.45 42.51
C LEU A 49 58.07 -7.80 42.24
N LYS A 50 57.47 -7.18 43.26
CA LYS A 50 56.18 -6.44 43.14
C LYS A 50 56.15 -5.33 42.07
N PRO A 51 57.16 -4.44 41.95
CA PRO A 51 57.14 -3.38 40.95
C PRO A 51 57.16 -3.91 39.50
N PHE A 52 57.67 -5.11 39.26
CA PHE A 52 57.67 -5.75 37.94
C PHE A 52 56.28 -6.34 37.59
N ILE A 53 55.59 -6.92 38.57
CA ILE A 53 54.22 -7.43 38.41
C ILE A 53 53.22 -6.28 38.16
N ASN A 54 53.42 -5.15 38.82
CA ASN A 54 52.55 -3.98 38.68
C ASN A 54 52.88 -3.11 37.45
N GLY A 55 53.88 -3.46 36.64
CA GLY A 55 54.28 -2.72 35.44
C GLY A 55 54.98 -1.37 35.69
N GLN A 56 55.46 -1.11 36.91
CA GLN A 56 56.16 0.13 37.27
C GLN A 56 57.65 0.10 36.89
N ARG A 57 58.23 -1.09 36.67
CA ARG A 57 59.59 -1.29 36.13
C ARG A 57 59.55 -2.18 34.90
N LYS A 58 60.42 -1.89 33.93
CA LYS A 58 60.53 -2.64 32.69
C LYS A 58 61.10 -4.03 32.96
N VAL A 59 60.48 -5.05 32.34
CA VAL A 59 60.88 -6.46 32.44
C VAL A 59 62.28 -6.69 31.86
N ASP A 60 62.77 -5.76 31.04
CA ASP A 60 64.14 -5.69 30.49
C ASP A 60 65.23 -5.85 31.56
N GLU A 61 65.03 -5.34 32.78
CA GLU A 61 65.99 -5.47 33.89
C GLU A 61 66.06 -6.89 34.49
N LEU A 62 64.98 -7.67 34.39
CA LEU A 62 64.93 -9.05 34.86
C LEU A 62 65.49 -10.03 33.81
N LEU A 63 65.29 -9.71 32.53
CA LEU A 63 65.82 -10.47 31.39
C LEU A 63 67.34 -10.35 31.23
N LEU A 64 67.96 -9.29 31.75
CA LEU A 64 69.42 -9.12 31.79
C LEU A 64 70.08 -9.87 32.97
N ARG A 65 69.30 -10.28 33.98
CA ARG A 65 69.82 -10.94 35.20
C ARG A 65 69.73 -12.46 35.16
N GLN A 66 68.73 -13.00 34.47
CA GLN A 66 68.71 -14.41 34.09
C GLN A 66 69.26 -14.50 32.68
N ASP A 67 70.25 -15.35 32.43
CA ASP A 67 70.74 -15.72 31.09
C ASP A 67 69.64 -16.43 30.27
N MET A 68 68.49 -15.77 30.09
CA MET A 68 67.41 -16.22 29.23
C MET A 68 67.88 -16.09 27.79
N ASP A 69 67.63 -17.15 27.03
CA ASP A 69 68.06 -17.30 25.65
C ASP A 69 67.57 -16.13 24.79
N ALA A 70 68.44 -15.14 24.52
CA ALA A 70 68.09 -13.88 23.88
C ALA A 70 67.37 -14.08 22.53
N GLN A 71 67.65 -15.21 21.87
CA GLN A 71 66.98 -15.62 20.64
C GLN A 71 65.47 -15.85 20.83
N LYS A 72 65.02 -16.39 21.96
CA LYS A 72 63.58 -16.64 22.21
C LYS A 72 62.80 -15.34 22.39
N VAL A 73 63.38 -14.37 23.09
CA VAL A 73 62.79 -13.03 23.28
C VAL A 73 62.71 -12.28 21.95
N ILE A 74 63.76 -12.37 21.12
CA ILE A 74 63.78 -11.77 19.78
C ILE A 74 62.72 -12.41 18.88
N VAL A 75 62.59 -13.74 18.88
CA VAL A 75 61.59 -14.43 18.06
C VAL A 75 60.16 -14.09 18.49
N GLN A 76 59.90 -13.97 19.80
CA GLN A 76 58.56 -13.62 20.31
C GLN A 76 58.20 -12.16 20.04
N SER A 77 59.14 -11.23 20.20
CA SER A 77 58.93 -9.82 19.84
C SER A 77 58.73 -9.63 18.33
N GLN A 78 59.49 -10.35 17.49
CA GLN A 78 59.27 -10.33 16.04
C GLN A 78 57.91 -10.89 15.64
N LYS A 79 57.41 -11.93 16.31
CA LYS A 79 56.05 -12.44 16.11
C LYS A 79 55.00 -11.39 16.46
N LEU A 80 55.12 -10.78 17.64
CA LEU A 80 54.20 -9.73 18.08
C LEU A 80 54.20 -8.52 17.13
N VAL A 81 55.37 -8.11 16.63
CA VAL A 81 55.48 -7.03 15.64
C VAL A 81 54.77 -7.41 14.34
N ARG A 82 54.97 -8.63 13.83
CA ARG A 82 54.28 -9.10 12.62
C ARG A 82 52.77 -9.18 12.83
N ASP A 83 52.32 -9.68 13.98
CA ASP A 83 50.89 -9.77 14.30
C ASP A 83 50.27 -8.37 14.35
N LEU A 84 50.94 -7.39 14.96
CA LEU A 84 50.50 -5.99 14.96
C LEU A 84 50.54 -5.34 13.57
N GLU A 85 51.53 -5.68 12.74
CA GLU A 85 51.59 -5.19 11.35
C GLU A 85 50.42 -5.73 10.52
N ILE A 86 50.04 -7.00 10.71
CA ILE A 86 48.87 -7.62 10.08
C ILE A 86 47.60 -6.94 10.57
N GLU A 87 47.41 -6.79 11.89
CA GLU A 87 46.24 -6.09 12.46
C GLU A 87 46.13 -4.66 11.91
N LEU A 88 47.25 -3.93 11.79
CA LEU A 88 47.25 -2.57 11.23
C LEU A 88 46.92 -2.56 9.73
N GLN A 89 47.38 -3.55 8.96
CA GLN A 89 47.04 -3.65 7.55
C GLN A 89 45.56 -3.99 7.35
N GLU A 90 45.02 -4.93 8.13
CA GLU A 90 43.60 -5.28 8.11
C GLU A 90 42.73 -4.10 8.53
N LEU A 91 43.14 -3.35 9.55
CA LEU A 91 42.39 -2.18 10.00
C LEU A 91 42.40 -1.10 8.91
N ARG A 92 43.54 -0.82 8.27
CA ARG A 92 43.64 0.13 7.16
C ARG A 92 42.81 -0.27 5.95
N THR A 93 42.82 -1.55 5.56
CA THR A 93 42.01 -2.01 4.41
C THR A 93 40.52 -1.95 4.73
N SER A 94 40.13 -2.28 5.97
CA SER A 94 38.74 -2.16 6.42
C SER A 94 38.25 -0.71 6.46
N GLU A 95 39.09 0.23 6.90
CA GLU A 95 38.76 1.66 6.90
C GLU A 95 38.64 2.21 5.49
N PHE A 96 39.55 1.82 4.58
CA PHE A 96 39.48 2.24 3.19
C PHE A 96 38.22 1.70 2.49
N ALA A 97 37.85 0.44 2.75
CA ALA A 97 36.62 -0.14 2.23
C ALA A 97 35.38 0.61 2.76
N ARG A 98 35.33 0.89 4.07
CA ARG A 98 34.25 1.68 4.67
C ARG A 98 34.15 3.09 4.10
N PHE A 99 35.29 3.73 3.84
CA PHE A 99 35.33 5.06 3.24
C PHE A 99 34.82 5.05 1.80
N ALA A 100 35.22 4.06 0.99
CA ALA A 100 34.71 3.89 -0.37
C ALA A 100 33.20 3.60 -0.40
N GLU A 101 32.70 2.77 0.52
CA GLU A 101 31.26 2.53 0.68
C GLU A 101 30.53 3.82 1.08
N PHE A 102 31.08 4.59 2.01
CA PHE A 102 30.52 5.88 2.42
C PHE A 102 30.45 6.86 1.25
N GLU A 103 31.53 7.00 0.47
CA GLU A 103 31.57 7.87 -0.70
C GLU A 103 30.52 7.47 -1.74
N ASN A 104 30.41 6.17 -2.05
CA ASN A 104 29.41 5.66 -2.98
C ASN A 104 27.97 5.88 -2.49
N ASN A 105 27.73 5.69 -1.19
CA ASN A 105 26.41 5.92 -0.58
C ASN A 105 26.04 7.40 -0.62
N VAL A 106 26.97 8.28 -0.28
CA VAL A 106 26.77 9.74 -0.32
C VAL A 106 26.52 10.19 -1.75
N PHE A 107 27.33 9.76 -2.71
CA PHE A 107 27.15 10.10 -4.12
C PHE A 107 25.80 9.61 -4.65
N SER A 108 25.42 8.37 -4.35
CA SER A 108 24.13 7.81 -4.74
C SER A 108 22.95 8.54 -4.09
N SER A 109 23.08 8.94 -2.82
CA SER A 109 22.09 9.73 -2.10
C SER A 109 21.90 11.13 -2.72
N PHE A 110 23.00 11.80 -3.08
CA PHE A 110 22.92 13.08 -3.78
C PHE A 110 22.27 12.94 -5.15
N MET A 111 22.67 11.95 -5.95
CA MET A 111 22.09 11.72 -7.27
C MET A 111 20.60 11.40 -7.20
N THR A 112 20.18 10.57 -6.25
CA THR A 112 18.75 10.28 -6.05
C THR A 112 17.97 11.51 -5.61
N SER A 113 18.52 12.34 -4.71
CA SER A 113 17.93 13.62 -4.33
C SER A 113 17.77 14.58 -5.52
N ASP A 114 18.78 14.66 -6.39
CA ASP A 114 18.74 15.50 -7.59
C ASP A 114 17.68 15.02 -8.58
N VAL A 115 17.60 13.71 -8.82
CA VAL A 115 16.57 13.10 -9.68
C VAL A 115 15.17 13.39 -9.12
N LEU A 116 14.97 13.25 -7.81
CA LEU A 116 13.70 13.55 -7.16
C LEU A 116 13.33 15.02 -7.29
N THR A 117 14.29 15.93 -7.05
CA THR A 117 14.09 17.37 -7.17
C THR A 117 13.75 17.76 -8.60
N HIS A 118 14.41 17.16 -9.58
CA HIS A 118 14.12 17.38 -11.00
C HIS A 118 12.72 16.88 -11.38
N ARG A 119 12.34 15.66 -10.96
CA ARG A 119 11.00 15.12 -11.19
C ARG A 119 9.91 15.95 -10.52
N ALA A 120 10.14 16.44 -9.30
CA ALA A 120 9.23 17.35 -8.63
C ALA A 120 9.04 18.65 -9.43
N LYS A 121 10.12 19.24 -9.95
CA LYS A 121 10.03 20.42 -10.83
C LYS A 121 9.22 20.12 -12.09
N GLN A 122 9.48 19.00 -12.77
CA GLN A 122 8.70 18.61 -13.95
C GLN A 122 7.21 18.46 -13.63
N LEU A 123 6.88 17.77 -12.52
CA LEU A 123 5.50 17.60 -12.07
C LEU A 123 4.83 18.94 -11.78
N THR A 124 5.51 19.89 -11.13
CA THR A 124 4.94 21.23 -10.88
C THR A 124 4.68 21.99 -12.18
N VAL A 125 5.54 21.86 -13.19
CA VAL A 125 5.33 22.47 -14.50
C VAL A 125 4.13 21.85 -15.21
N GLU A 126 3.99 20.53 -15.18
CA GLU A 126 2.83 19.83 -15.76
C GLU A 126 1.53 20.19 -15.05
N LEU A 127 1.53 20.25 -13.71
CA LEU A 127 0.37 20.66 -12.93
C LEU A 127 -0.03 22.10 -13.25
N ARG A 128 0.93 23.02 -13.41
CA ARG A 128 0.63 24.40 -13.85
C ARG A 128 0.01 24.44 -15.24
N LYS A 129 0.52 23.65 -16.19
CA LYS A 129 -0.05 23.54 -17.54
C LYS A 129 -1.50 23.02 -17.49
N LYS A 130 -1.75 21.97 -16.70
CA LYS A 130 -3.10 21.41 -16.53
C LYS A 130 -4.03 22.39 -15.84
N ALA A 131 -3.57 23.11 -14.82
CA ALA A 131 -4.36 24.13 -14.13
C ALA A 131 -4.79 25.25 -15.09
N LEU A 132 -3.86 25.74 -15.93
CA LEU A 132 -4.17 26.74 -16.95
C LEU A 132 -5.17 26.21 -17.99
N HIS A 133 -5.02 24.96 -18.42
CA HIS A 133 -5.97 24.35 -19.36
C HIS A 133 -7.37 24.19 -18.75
N VAL A 134 -7.46 23.79 -17.48
CA VAL A 134 -8.73 23.72 -16.75
C VAL A 134 -9.38 25.10 -16.64
N GLU A 135 -8.59 26.15 -16.39
CA GLU A 135 -9.09 27.52 -16.37
C GLU A 135 -9.65 27.96 -17.73
N LEU A 136 -8.97 27.61 -18.83
CA LEU A 136 -9.47 27.85 -20.19
C LEU A 136 -10.78 27.11 -20.46
N LEU A 137 -10.85 25.83 -20.13
CA LEU A 137 -12.08 25.02 -20.30
C LEU A 137 -13.24 25.57 -19.47
N LYS A 138 -12.98 26.06 -18.25
CA LYS A 138 -14.00 26.73 -17.43
C LYS A 138 -14.54 27.98 -18.13
N ARG A 139 -13.66 28.82 -18.68
CA ARG A 139 -14.10 30.01 -19.44
C ARG A 139 -14.91 29.65 -20.68
N GLU A 140 -14.54 28.59 -21.40
CA GLU A 140 -15.32 28.10 -22.54
C GLU A 140 -16.69 27.58 -22.11
N LEU A 141 -16.76 26.88 -20.99
CA LEU A 141 -18.01 26.37 -20.41
C LEU A 141 -18.91 27.53 -19.96
N ASP A 142 -18.36 28.52 -19.24
CA ASP A 142 -19.09 29.73 -18.85
C ASP A 142 -19.63 30.49 -20.07
N ALA A 143 -18.82 30.60 -21.15
CA ALA A 143 -19.26 31.23 -22.39
C ALA A 143 -20.42 30.48 -23.06
N LYS A 144 -20.36 29.14 -23.06
CA LYS A 144 -21.42 28.28 -23.60
C LYS A 144 -22.68 28.30 -22.75
N ASP A 145 -22.56 28.36 -21.44
CA ASP A 145 -23.71 28.50 -20.54
C ASP A 145 -24.41 29.84 -20.75
N VAL A 146 -23.67 30.92 -20.99
CA VAL A 146 -24.24 32.23 -21.38
C VAL A 146 -24.93 32.14 -22.74
N GLU A 147 -24.32 31.47 -23.73
CA GLU A 147 -24.93 31.26 -25.06
C GLU A 147 -26.25 30.47 -24.95
N LEU A 148 -26.27 29.41 -24.14
CA LEU A 148 -27.48 28.62 -23.85
C LEU A 148 -28.54 29.46 -23.11
N ALA A 149 -28.15 30.24 -22.10
CA ALA A 149 -29.08 31.12 -21.39
C ALA A 149 -29.72 32.16 -22.33
N LEU A 150 -28.95 32.72 -23.26
CA LEU A 150 -29.46 33.63 -24.30
C LEU A 150 -30.38 32.89 -25.29
N ALA A 151 -30.00 31.69 -25.73
CA ALA A 151 -30.84 30.88 -26.62
C ALA A 151 -32.18 30.51 -25.95
N HIS A 152 -32.16 30.17 -24.65
CA HIS A 152 -33.36 29.91 -23.86
C HIS A 152 -34.20 31.18 -23.62
N ALA A 153 -33.57 32.35 -23.47
CA ALA A 153 -34.29 33.63 -23.37
C ALA A 153 -34.96 34.04 -24.69
N HIS A 154 -34.42 33.61 -25.83
CA HIS A 154 -35.02 33.85 -27.16
C HIS A 154 -36.04 32.79 -27.58
N HIS A 155 -36.13 31.66 -26.87
CA HIS A 155 -37.15 30.63 -27.08
C HIS A 155 -38.29 30.81 -26.08
N GLU A 156 -39.33 31.55 -26.47
CA GLU A 156 -40.62 31.50 -25.79
C GLU A 156 -41.20 30.07 -25.95
N PRO A 157 -41.61 29.40 -24.86
CA PRO A 157 -42.08 28.02 -24.95
C PRO A 157 -43.37 27.96 -25.76
N PRO A 158 -43.49 27.10 -26.78
CA PRO A 158 -44.77 26.91 -27.44
C PRO A 158 -45.78 26.35 -26.42
N PRO A 159 -47.06 26.77 -26.49
CA PRO A 159 -48.08 26.25 -25.60
C PRO A 159 -48.18 24.73 -25.75
N PRO A 160 -48.52 24.00 -24.68
CA PRO A 160 -48.57 22.54 -24.70
C PRO A 160 -49.55 22.08 -25.78
N SER A 161 -48.98 21.50 -26.84
CA SER A 161 -49.70 20.85 -27.92
C SER A 161 -50.56 19.72 -27.33
N LYS A 162 -51.88 19.94 -27.33
CA LYS A 162 -52.87 18.90 -27.05
C LYS A 162 -52.83 17.87 -28.19
N ARG A 163 -52.42 16.64 -27.87
CA ARG A 163 -52.70 15.30 -28.48
C ARG A 163 -51.43 14.44 -28.29
N ALA A 164 -51.44 13.19 -27.85
CA ALA A 164 -52.46 12.16 -27.89
C ALA A 164 -52.56 11.40 -26.54
N LYS A 165 -53.76 10.92 -26.25
CA LYS A 165 -54.02 9.98 -25.16
C LYS A 165 -53.40 8.64 -25.54
N ASN A 166 -52.37 8.22 -24.79
CA ASN A 166 -51.87 6.86 -24.53
C ASN A 166 -50.34 6.87 -24.38
N SER A 167 -49.85 7.44 -23.28
CA SER A 167 -48.47 7.34 -22.82
C SER A 167 -48.36 6.13 -21.88
N ASP A 168 -48.08 4.96 -22.44
CA ASP A 168 -47.92 3.74 -21.65
C ASP A 168 -46.45 3.61 -21.23
N ILE A 169 -46.17 3.87 -19.94
CA ILE A 169 -44.88 3.60 -19.31
C ILE A 169 -44.87 2.12 -18.91
N HIS A 170 -44.00 1.33 -19.52
CA HIS A 170 -43.84 -0.10 -19.20
C HIS A 170 -42.71 -0.29 -18.20
N ILE A 171 -43.04 -0.64 -16.95
CA ILE A 171 -42.07 -0.82 -15.87
C ILE A 171 -41.70 -2.30 -15.74
N PHE A 172 -40.40 -2.60 -15.80
CA PHE A 172 -39.85 -3.93 -15.62
C PHE A 172 -38.96 -3.98 -14.38
N LYS A 173 -39.42 -4.70 -13.35
CA LYS A 173 -38.66 -4.98 -12.14
C LYS A 173 -38.46 -6.50 -12.00
N PRO A 174 -37.23 -7.00 -11.85
CA PRO A 174 -37.01 -8.40 -11.58
C PRO A 174 -37.48 -8.72 -10.15
N ASP A 175 -38.18 -9.84 -9.99
CA ASP A 175 -38.61 -10.30 -8.68
C ASP A 175 -37.45 -11.04 -7.99
N LEU A 176 -36.83 -10.38 -7.01
CA LEU A 176 -35.72 -10.91 -6.22
C LEU A 176 -36.16 -11.46 -4.86
N ALA A 177 -37.47 -11.43 -4.53
CA ALA A 177 -37.95 -11.86 -3.23
C ALA A 177 -37.61 -13.33 -2.93
N THR A 178 -37.69 -14.18 -3.95
CA THR A 178 -37.34 -15.61 -3.85
C THR A 178 -35.86 -15.83 -3.60
N ALA A 179 -34.99 -15.07 -4.27
CA ALA A 179 -33.54 -15.13 -4.09
C ALA A 179 -33.13 -14.63 -2.69
N ILE A 180 -33.72 -13.52 -2.23
CA ILE A 180 -33.46 -12.97 -0.89
C ILE A 180 -33.93 -13.96 0.19
N ALA A 181 -35.10 -14.58 0.01
CA ALA A 181 -35.62 -15.58 0.94
C ALA A 181 -34.71 -16.83 1.01
N SER A 182 -34.25 -17.36 -0.13
CA SER A 182 -33.34 -18.51 -0.15
C SER A 182 -31.98 -18.17 0.49
N PHE A 183 -31.45 -16.97 0.24
CA PHE A 183 -30.20 -16.54 0.86
C PHE A 183 -30.33 -16.36 2.38
N SER A 184 -31.46 -15.84 2.85
CA SER A 184 -31.72 -15.69 4.29
C SER A 184 -31.80 -17.03 5.03
N ALA A 185 -32.19 -18.11 4.35
CA ALA A 185 -32.33 -19.44 4.93
C ALA A 185 -31.04 -20.27 4.86
N GLU A 186 -30.34 -20.26 3.71
CA GLU A 186 -29.24 -21.19 3.43
C GLU A 186 -27.86 -20.50 3.40
N SER A 187 -27.82 -19.16 3.33
CA SER A 187 -26.59 -18.35 3.15
C SER A 187 -25.71 -18.76 1.96
N ASP A 188 -26.26 -19.50 1.01
CA ASP A 188 -25.55 -19.94 -0.20
C ASP A 188 -25.53 -18.82 -1.26
N GLN A 189 -24.32 -18.37 -1.60
CA GLN A 189 -24.07 -17.30 -2.57
C GLN A 189 -24.34 -17.76 -4.01
N GLU A 190 -24.04 -19.02 -4.34
CA GLU A 190 -24.18 -19.52 -5.72
C GLU A 190 -25.65 -19.71 -6.08
N ALA A 191 -26.44 -20.27 -5.16
CA ALA A 191 -27.89 -20.40 -5.31
C ALA A 191 -28.58 -19.03 -5.50
N TYR A 192 -28.16 -18.01 -4.74
CA TYR A 192 -28.67 -16.65 -4.88
C TYR A 192 -28.39 -16.07 -6.27
N LEU A 193 -27.15 -16.15 -6.75
CA LEU A 193 -26.77 -15.64 -8.07
C LEU A 193 -27.50 -16.38 -9.20
N ALA A 194 -27.67 -17.70 -9.09
CA ALA A 194 -28.41 -18.49 -10.06
C ALA A 194 -29.89 -18.07 -10.16
N LEU A 195 -30.55 -17.82 -9.01
CA LEU A 195 -31.93 -17.34 -8.97
C LEU A 195 -32.06 -15.90 -9.50
N LYS A 196 -31.09 -15.04 -9.19
CA LYS A 196 -31.00 -13.67 -9.71
C LYS A 196 -30.89 -13.65 -11.23
N VAL A 197 -30.02 -14.47 -11.82
CA VAL A 197 -29.86 -14.61 -13.27
C VAL A 197 -31.16 -15.12 -13.91
N LYS A 198 -31.85 -16.10 -13.30
CA LYS A 198 -33.16 -16.58 -13.78
C LYS A 198 -34.21 -15.47 -13.80
N ALA A 199 -34.29 -14.64 -12.75
CA ALA A 199 -35.22 -13.53 -12.67
C ALA A 199 -34.93 -12.45 -13.74
N VAL A 200 -33.64 -12.13 -13.96
CA VAL A 200 -33.21 -11.18 -15.00
C VAL A 200 -33.53 -11.71 -16.39
N ASN A 201 -33.28 -12.99 -16.68
CA ASN A 201 -33.60 -13.61 -17.97
C ASN A 201 -35.10 -13.63 -18.24
N ALA A 202 -35.93 -13.92 -17.23
CA ALA A 202 -37.38 -13.87 -17.35
C ALA A 202 -37.88 -12.44 -17.67
N MET A 203 -37.27 -11.42 -17.05
CA MET A 203 -37.55 -10.01 -17.37
C MET A 203 -37.11 -9.66 -18.79
N GLN A 204 -35.91 -10.07 -19.20
CA GLN A 204 -35.37 -9.84 -20.55
C GLN A 204 -36.32 -10.41 -21.62
N GLN A 205 -36.85 -11.61 -21.42
CA GLN A 205 -37.81 -12.21 -22.35
C GLN A 205 -39.12 -11.42 -22.46
N LYS A 206 -39.60 -10.82 -21.36
CA LYS A 206 -40.79 -9.95 -21.38
C LYS A 206 -40.51 -8.66 -22.15
N LEU A 207 -39.33 -8.06 -21.94
CA LEU A 207 -38.90 -6.85 -22.65
C LEU A 207 -38.76 -7.11 -24.16
N LEU A 208 -38.16 -8.23 -24.56
CA LEU A 208 -38.04 -8.62 -25.97
C LEU A 208 -39.40 -8.82 -26.64
N LYS A 209 -40.41 -9.34 -25.91
CA LYS A 209 -41.77 -9.44 -26.45
C LYS A 209 -42.37 -8.08 -26.75
N LEU A 210 -42.10 -7.06 -25.92
CA LEU A 210 -42.53 -5.68 -26.20
C LEU A 210 -41.75 -5.07 -27.36
N LEU A 211 -40.43 -5.26 -27.42
CA LEU A 211 -39.62 -4.75 -28.53
C LEU A 211 -39.99 -5.35 -29.90
N ARG A 212 -40.57 -6.56 -29.92
CA ARG A 212 -41.13 -7.14 -31.15
C ARG A 212 -42.41 -6.46 -31.63
N GLN A 213 -43.10 -5.72 -30.76
CA GLN A 213 -44.34 -5.02 -31.09
C GLN A 213 -44.10 -3.63 -31.70
N GLY A 214 -42.88 -3.09 -31.58
CA GLY A 214 -42.48 -1.82 -32.19
C GLY A 214 -41.18 -1.25 -31.62
N THR A 215 -40.70 -0.15 -32.19
CA THR A 215 -39.57 0.62 -31.66
C THR A 215 -40.02 1.40 -30.43
N ILE A 216 -39.50 1.01 -29.26
CA ILE A 216 -39.81 1.60 -27.97
C ILE A 216 -38.52 2.16 -27.38
N ARG A 217 -38.59 3.35 -26.76
CA ARG A 217 -37.49 3.93 -26.00
C ARG A 217 -37.23 3.06 -24.77
N VAL A 218 -36.02 2.56 -24.60
CA VAL A 218 -35.66 1.72 -23.44
C VAL A 218 -34.73 2.48 -22.53
N VAL A 219 -35.13 2.61 -21.26
CA VAL A 219 -34.32 3.19 -20.22
C VAL A 219 -33.90 2.11 -19.24
N VAL A 220 -32.61 1.84 -19.19
CA VAL A 220 -31.99 0.91 -18.26
C VAL A 220 -31.55 1.68 -17.02
N PHE A 221 -32.09 1.33 -15.87
CA PHE A 221 -31.65 1.81 -14.57
C PHE A 221 -30.69 0.80 -13.95
N GLN A 222 -29.43 1.18 -13.77
CA GLN A 222 -28.44 0.36 -13.09
C GLN A 222 -28.60 0.51 -11.58
N GLU A 223 -29.02 -0.56 -10.92
CA GLU A 223 -29.23 -0.56 -9.48
C GLU A 223 -27.90 -0.59 -8.72
N ARG A 224 -27.52 0.53 -8.09
CA ARG A 224 -26.38 0.62 -7.15
C ARG A 224 -26.82 0.62 -5.68
N TYR A 225 -28.11 0.45 -5.41
CA TYR A 225 -28.71 0.50 -4.08
C TYR A 225 -28.46 1.84 -3.36
N LEU A 226 -28.57 2.94 -4.11
CA LEU A 226 -28.44 4.32 -3.59
C LEU A 226 -29.76 5.08 -3.61
N CYS A 227 -30.65 4.77 -4.55
CA CYS A 227 -31.94 5.43 -4.71
C CYS A 227 -32.98 4.36 -5.03
N SER A 228 -34.21 4.51 -4.52
CA SER A 228 -35.26 3.57 -4.86
C SER A 228 -35.72 3.74 -6.31
N PHE A 229 -35.92 2.61 -7.00
CA PHE A 229 -36.37 2.61 -8.39
C PHE A 229 -37.70 3.34 -8.59
N GLU A 230 -38.58 3.31 -7.60
CA GLU A 230 -39.88 4.01 -7.62
C GLU A 230 -39.70 5.53 -7.63
N LYS A 231 -38.84 6.06 -6.75
CA LYS A 231 -38.49 7.49 -6.74
C LYS A 231 -37.80 7.93 -8.03
N PHE A 232 -36.95 7.06 -8.60
CA PHE A 232 -36.34 7.31 -9.90
C PHE A 232 -37.39 7.46 -11.01
N ILE A 233 -38.41 6.60 -11.04
CA ILE A 233 -39.48 6.68 -12.03
C ILE A 233 -40.26 7.98 -11.87
N GLU A 234 -40.69 8.30 -10.65
CA GLU A 234 -41.49 9.50 -10.35
C GLU A 234 -40.75 10.80 -10.74
N ARG A 235 -39.44 10.84 -10.55
CA ARG A 235 -38.62 12.03 -10.83
C ARG A 235 -38.35 12.24 -12.32
N ASN A 236 -38.17 11.17 -13.09
CA ASN A 236 -37.67 11.26 -14.46
C ASN A 236 -38.74 11.03 -15.52
N PHE A 237 -39.84 10.37 -15.19
CA PHE A 237 -40.90 10.06 -16.15
C PHE A 237 -42.22 10.67 -15.69
N SER A 238 -42.78 11.51 -16.55
CA SER A 238 -44.14 12.04 -16.35
C SER A 238 -45.11 11.30 -17.26
N LYS A 239 -46.40 11.27 -16.89
CA LYS A 239 -47.50 10.63 -17.67
C LYS A 239 -47.78 11.28 -19.04
N ASN A 240 -46.84 12.04 -19.59
CA ASN A 240 -46.90 12.67 -20.91
C ASN A 240 -45.73 12.26 -21.81
N ASP A 241 -44.82 11.40 -21.34
CA ASP A 241 -43.70 10.92 -22.15
C ASP A 241 -44.16 9.90 -23.20
N GLU A 242 -43.41 9.81 -24.29
CA GLU A 242 -43.55 8.79 -25.33
C GLU A 242 -43.55 7.37 -24.73
N SER A 243 -44.05 6.35 -25.45
CA SER A 243 -43.99 4.95 -24.96
C SER A 243 -42.56 4.57 -24.56
N VAL A 244 -42.33 4.45 -23.24
CA VAL A 244 -41.01 4.16 -22.66
C VAL A 244 -41.08 2.86 -21.86
N ALA A 245 -40.11 1.98 -22.08
CA ALA A 245 -39.87 0.83 -21.23
C ALA A 245 -38.74 1.13 -20.25
N VAL A 246 -39.04 1.18 -18.95
CA VAL A 246 -38.06 1.42 -17.88
C VAL A 246 -37.72 0.09 -17.21
N VAL A 247 -36.44 -0.26 -17.20
CA VAL A 247 -35.94 -1.56 -16.75
C VAL A 247 -35.04 -1.37 -15.53
N ASN A 248 -35.36 -2.00 -14.41
CA ASN A 248 -34.45 -2.09 -13.28
C ASN A 248 -33.47 -3.27 -13.50
N LEU A 249 -32.18 -2.97 -13.61
CA LEU A 249 -31.13 -3.95 -13.83
C LEU A 249 -30.25 -4.10 -12.59
N PRO A 250 -30.48 -5.13 -11.76
CA PRO A 250 -29.68 -5.40 -10.57
C PRO A 250 -28.41 -6.19 -10.91
N LEU A 251 -27.66 -5.82 -11.94
CA LEU A 251 -26.41 -6.52 -12.30
C LEU A 251 -25.19 -5.73 -11.81
N SER A 252 -24.21 -6.47 -11.31
CA SER A 252 -22.98 -5.92 -10.71
C SER A 252 -21.74 -6.15 -11.56
N SER A 253 -21.89 -6.58 -12.81
CA SER A 253 -20.81 -6.86 -13.74
C SER A 253 -21.05 -6.09 -15.03
N ARG A 254 -20.08 -5.27 -15.44
CA ARG A 254 -20.12 -4.53 -16.72
C ARG A 254 -20.26 -5.46 -17.91
N MET A 255 -19.68 -6.66 -17.85
CA MET A 255 -19.79 -7.67 -18.90
C MET A 255 -21.23 -8.17 -19.03
N ASP A 256 -21.87 -8.50 -17.90
CA ASP A 256 -23.23 -9.03 -17.87
C ASP A 256 -24.24 -7.97 -18.33
N ILE A 257 -24.02 -6.71 -17.94
CA ILE A 257 -24.83 -5.59 -18.41
C ILE A 257 -24.68 -5.44 -19.94
N ARG A 258 -23.46 -5.53 -20.46
CA ARG A 258 -23.20 -5.43 -21.91
C ARG A 258 -23.86 -6.58 -22.67
N GLU A 259 -23.79 -7.80 -22.15
CA GLU A 259 -24.47 -8.96 -22.73
C GLU A 259 -25.99 -8.76 -22.73
N PHE A 260 -26.56 -8.26 -21.63
CA PHE A 260 -27.98 -7.94 -21.53
C PHE A 260 -28.41 -6.93 -22.61
N VAL A 261 -27.62 -5.86 -22.79
CA VAL A 261 -27.87 -4.79 -23.76
C VAL A 261 -27.75 -5.28 -25.21
N GLN A 262 -26.76 -6.10 -25.53
CA GLN A 262 -26.55 -6.63 -26.89
C GLN A 262 -27.74 -7.43 -27.42
N VAL A 263 -28.53 -8.02 -26.52
CA VAL A 263 -29.72 -8.79 -26.87
C VAL A 263 -30.91 -7.86 -27.21
N LEU A 264 -30.91 -6.60 -26.76
CA LEU A 264 -31.98 -5.61 -26.98
C LEU A 264 -31.90 -4.93 -28.35
N LYS A 265 -31.68 -5.71 -29.42
CA LYS A 265 -31.64 -5.21 -30.80
C LYS A 265 -33.04 -4.72 -31.19
N GLY A 266 -33.23 -3.40 -31.26
CA GLY A 266 -34.51 -2.75 -31.57
C GLY A 266 -34.95 -1.66 -30.58
N ALA A 267 -34.25 -1.55 -29.44
CA ALA A 267 -34.42 -0.44 -28.51
C ALA A 267 -33.74 0.82 -29.07
N VAL A 268 -34.51 1.83 -29.45
CA VAL A 268 -33.97 3.12 -29.94
C VAL A 268 -34.86 4.27 -29.40
N PRO A 269 -34.31 5.23 -28.65
CA PRO A 269 -32.96 5.25 -28.09
C PRO A 269 -32.83 4.32 -26.86
N LEU A 270 -31.62 3.79 -26.65
CA LEU A 270 -31.21 3.05 -25.46
C LEU A 270 -30.46 3.97 -24.49
N GLU A 271 -31.08 4.26 -23.34
CA GLU A 271 -30.51 5.14 -22.32
C GLU A 271 -30.12 4.35 -21.07
N LEU A 272 -28.99 4.70 -20.45
CA LEU A 272 -28.56 4.17 -19.17
C LEU A 272 -28.59 5.27 -18.10
N TYR A 273 -29.23 4.98 -16.97
CA TYR A 273 -29.22 5.83 -15.78
C TYR A 273 -28.52 5.10 -14.66
N THR A 274 -27.58 5.79 -14.02
CA THR A 274 -26.83 5.26 -12.87
C THR A 274 -26.76 6.33 -11.78
N SER A 275 -26.91 5.90 -10.54
CA SER A 275 -26.81 6.77 -9.37
C SER A 275 -25.35 6.89 -8.91
N HIS A 276 -24.95 8.09 -8.50
CA HIS A 276 -23.63 8.37 -7.95
C HIS A 276 -23.74 9.15 -6.65
N CYS A 277 -22.86 8.86 -5.68
CA CYS A 277 -22.74 9.62 -4.44
C CYS A 277 -21.26 9.73 -4.05
N ASP A 278 -20.82 10.91 -3.62
CA ASP A 278 -19.41 11.17 -3.31
C ASP A 278 -19.03 10.74 -1.88
N SER A 279 -20.00 10.59 -0.98
CA SER A 279 -19.76 10.29 0.44
C SER A 279 -20.02 8.82 0.74
N GLU A 280 -19.00 8.11 1.23
CA GLU A 280 -19.14 6.72 1.67
C GLU A 280 -20.10 6.58 2.85
N ALA A 281 -20.16 7.60 3.72
CA ALA A 281 -21.06 7.60 4.88
C ALA A 281 -22.53 7.62 4.44
N THR A 282 -22.88 8.40 3.41
CA THR A 282 -24.25 8.44 2.88
C THR A 282 -24.60 7.17 2.11
N ILE A 283 -23.65 6.59 1.37
CA ILE A 283 -23.81 5.29 0.69
C ILE A 283 -24.15 4.20 1.72
N ASN A 284 -23.36 4.11 2.79
CA ASN A 284 -23.56 3.10 3.83
C ASN A 284 -24.88 3.30 4.58
N ALA A 285 -25.23 4.55 4.90
CA ALA A 285 -26.51 4.87 5.53
C ALA A 285 -27.70 4.48 4.62
N GLN A 286 -27.70 4.88 3.35
CA GLN A 286 -28.79 4.55 2.42
C GLN A 286 -28.97 3.05 2.23
N ARG A 287 -27.87 2.29 2.10
CA ARG A 287 -27.92 0.82 2.02
C ARG A 287 -28.51 0.20 3.29
N ALA A 288 -28.11 0.69 4.46
CA ALA A 288 -28.60 0.19 5.75
C ALA A 288 -30.08 0.55 6.02
N PHE A 289 -30.58 1.68 5.53
CA PHE A 289 -31.97 2.10 5.76
C PHE A 289 -32.94 1.56 4.70
N LEU A 290 -32.58 1.61 3.41
CA LEU A 290 -33.50 1.31 2.31
C LEU A 290 -33.37 -0.14 1.79
N PHE A 291 -32.22 -0.80 2.00
CA PHE A 291 -31.89 -2.07 1.34
C PHE A 291 -31.42 -3.16 2.32
N GLN A 292 -32.07 -3.25 3.50
CA GLN A 292 -31.71 -4.18 4.60
C GLN A 292 -31.68 -5.67 4.23
N GLY A 293 -32.42 -6.08 3.19
CA GLY A 293 -32.52 -7.48 2.76
C GLY A 293 -31.48 -7.90 1.71
N VAL A 294 -30.61 -7.00 1.24
CA VAL A 294 -29.65 -7.30 0.18
C VAL A 294 -28.33 -7.80 0.79
N PRO A 295 -27.76 -8.91 0.29
CA PRO A 295 -26.50 -9.44 0.81
C PRO A 295 -25.32 -8.47 0.68
N GLU A 296 -24.42 -8.44 1.69
CA GLU A 296 -23.27 -7.53 1.66
C GLU A 296 -22.31 -7.73 0.48
N PHE A 297 -22.20 -8.95 -0.04
CA PHE A 297 -21.31 -9.24 -1.16
C PHE A 297 -21.75 -8.52 -2.45
N GLU A 298 -23.05 -8.27 -2.62
CA GLU A 298 -23.59 -7.46 -3.73
C GLU A 298 -23.15 -6.01 -3.62
N PHE A 299 -23.20 -5.42 -2.41
CA PHE A 299 -22.71 -4.06 -2.19
C PHE A 299 -21.21 -3.93 -2.48
N LYS A 300 -20.42 -4.94 -2.10
CA LYS A 300 -18.98 -4.98 -2.37
C LYS A 300 -18.69 -5.13 -3.87
N ALA A 301 -19.43 -5.96 -4.58
CA ALA A 301 -19.31 -6.12 -6.03
C ALA A 301 -19.61 -4.80 -6.75
N LEU A 302 -20.73 -4.16 -6.42
CA LEU A 302 -21.15 -2.88 -7.01
C LEU A 302 -20.22 -1.72 -6.69
N SER A 303 -19.53 -1.73 -5.55
CA SER A 303 -18.60 -0.65 -5.18
C SER A 303 -17.26 -0.75 -5.92
N ARG A 304 -16.90 -1.95 -6.41
CA ARG A 304 -15.69 -2.17 -7.22
C ARG A 304 -15.85 -1.76 -8.68
N GLU A 305 -17.09 -1.69 -9.16
CA GLU A 305 -17.38 -1.37 -10.55
C GLU A 305 -17.28 0.14 -10.85
N SER A 306 -16.55 0.45 -11.92
CA SER A 306 -16.45 1.80 -12.48
C SER A 306 -17.80 2.27 -13.04
N LEU A 307 -17.98 3.59 -13.13
CA LEU A 307 -19.17 4.16 -13.77
C LEU A 307 -19.23 3.79 -15.26
N PRO A 308 -20.42 3.57 -15.82
CA PRO A 308 -20.62 3.26 -17.22
C PRO A 308 -20.27 4.45 -18.12
N THR A 309 -19.91 4.15 -19.37
CA THR A 309 -19.50 5.13 -20.37
C THR A 309 -20.25 4.94 -21.68
N ILE A 310 -20.31 5.95 -22.54
CA ILE A 310 -20.96 5.85 -23.87
C ILE A 310 -20.30 4.74 -24.72
N GLN A 311 -19.01 4.45 -24.50
CA GLN A 311 -18.27 3.38 -25.18
C GLN A 311 -18.84 1.98 -24.94
N ASP A 312 -19.74 1.82 -23.96
CA ASP A 312 -20.42 0.56 -23.66
C ASP A 312 -21.58 0.24 -24.62
N GLY A 313 -21.88 1.14 -25.57
CA GLY A 313 -22.90 0.93 -26.60
C GLY A 313 -24.28 1.51 -26.26
N TYR A 314 -24.33 2.52 -25.39
CA TYR A 314 -25.54 3.27 -25.07
C TYR A 314 -25.64 4.53 -25.91
N ASP A 315 -26.85 4.91 -26.29
CA ASP A 315 -27.09 6.18 -27.00
C ASP A 315 -26.95 7.37 -26.05
N LYS A 316 -27.30 7.18 -24.78
CA LYS A 316 -27.18 8.19 -23.72
C LYS A 316 -26.84 7.55 -22.38
N VAL A 317 -25.88 8.12 -21.67
CA VAL A 317 -25.55 7.74 -20.30
C VAL A 317 -25.79 8.95 -19.39
N THR A 318 -26.66 8.78 -18.40
CA THR A 318 -26.99 9.81 -17.41
C THR A 318 -26.53 9.35 -16.03
N ILE A 319 -25.58 10.07 -15.47
CA ILE A 319 -25.11 9.88 -14.10
C ILE A 319 -25.76 10.96 -13.25
N PHE A 320 -26.60 10.59 -12.30
CA PHE A 320 -27.25 11.56 -11.41
C PHE A 320 -26.72 11.43 -9.98
N ARG A 321 -26.51 12.58 -9.34
CA ARG A 321 -26.03 12.65 -7.97
C ARG A 321 -27.19 12.43 -7.00
N VAL A 322 -27.03 11.47 -6.10
CA VAL A 322 -27.97 11.20 -5.01
C VAL A 322 -27.52 11.95 -3.76
N VAL A 323 -28.44 12.69 -3.16
CA VAL A 323 -28.22 13.41 -1.89
C VAL A 323 -28.90 12.63 -0.76
N GLN A 324 -28.42 12.80 0.47
CA GLN A 324 -28.99 12.16 1.66
C GLN A 324 -30.51 12.47 1.77
N GLY A 325 -31.35 11.44 1.71
CA GLY A 325 -32.82 11.54 1.82
C GLY A 325 -33.60 11.20 0.54
N ASP A 326 -32.92 11.17 -0.62
CA ASP A 326 -33.40 10.49 -1.83
C ASP A 326 -33.43 8.97 -1.59
#